data_AF-A0AAE3GUI2-F1
#
_entry.id   AF-A0AAE3GUI2-F1
#
_cell.length_a   1.000
_cell.length_b   1.000
_cell.length_c   1.000
_cell.angle_alpha   90.00
_cell.angle_beta   90.00
_cell.angle_gamma   90.00
#
_symmetry.space_group_name_H-M   'P 1'
#
loop_
_entity.id
_entity.type
_entity.pdbx_description
1 polymer ?
#
loop_
_entity_poly.entity_id
_entity_poly.type
_entity_poly.pdbx_seq_one_letter_code
_entity_poly.pdbx_strand_id
1 'polypeptide(L)'
;MNLQDISRHYISTTNCELAASVVAQFRQFILDLAQVELQGINCQYVDYVPYLRGDQLCLEDIHADFNQGILKICNQFNNSELLGPEVNMIFRCIHEVHHLQLNVGFGLEGEFATAAHIISLTDNLLFKQILFSETLGQVAVCLCEGNFPEHQKVILYPPEVIYGLNKGWQPLI
;
A
#
# COMPACT_ATOMS: atom_id res chain seq x y z
N MET A 1 -8.19 16.25 5.30
CA MET A 1 -9.21 15.20 5.15
C MET A 1 -9.00 14.19 6.25
N ASN A 2 -10.08 13.77 6.93
CA ASN A 2 -10.05 12.64 7.84
C ASN A 2 -10.23 11.31 7.08
N LEU A 3 -10.19 10.18 7.79
CA LEU A 3 -10.29 8.85 7.17
C LEU A 3 -11.61 8.66 6.43
N GLN A 4 -12.72 9.13 7.01
CA GLN A 4 -14.05 9.04 6.42
C GLN A 4 -14.16 9.87 5.14
N ASP A 5 -13.50 11.04 5.09
CA ASP A 5 -13.42 11.85 3.88
C ASP A 5 -12.64 11.11 2.78
N ILE A 6 -11.51 10.48 3.12
CA ILE A 6 -10.71 9.69 2.18
C ILE A 6 -11.55 8.52 1.64
N SER A 7 -12.18 7.74 2.52
CA SER A 7 -13.05 6.62 2.12
C SER A 7 -14.18 7.07 1.20
N ARG A 8 -14.96 8.09 1.60
CA ARG A 8 -16.08 8.61 0.81
C ARG A 8 -15.61 9.15 -0.54
N HIS A 9 -14.49 9.87 -0.57
CA HIS A 9 -13.93 10.38 -1.80
C HIS A 9 -13.43 9.25 -2.70
N TYR A 10 -12.79 8.23 -2.14
CA TYR A 10 -12.40 7.03 -2.86
C TYR A 10 -13.62 6.39 -3.51
N ILE A 11 -14.67 6.09 -2.75
CA ILE A 11 -15.87 5.41 -3.26
C ILE A 11 -16.56 6.24 -4.36
N SER A 12 -16.78 7.53 -4.13
CA SER A 12 -17.58 8.38 -5.03
C SER A 12 -16.85 8.84 -6.29
N THR A 13 -15.52 8.89 -6.29
CA THR A 13 -14.74 9.39 -7.43
C THR A 13 -14.51 8.29 -8.46
N THR A 14 -14.69 8.60 -9.73
CA THR A 14 -14.42 7.66 -10.83
C THR A 14 -12.93 7.37 -10.95
N ASN A 15 -12.60 6.17 -11.45
CA ASN A 15 -11.21 5.80 -11.76
C ASN A 15 -10.55 6.83 -12.67
N CYS A 16 -9.32 7.21 -12.35
CA CYS A 16 -8.52 8.10 -13.17
C CYS A 16 -7.86 7.31 -14.31
N GLU A 17 -8.18 7.67 -15.55
CA GLU A 17 -7.49 7.13 -16.72
C GLU A 17 -6.11 7.78 -16.86
N LEU A 18 -5.06 7.00 -16.63
CA LEU A 18 -3.68 7.43 -16.80
C LEU A 18 -3.17 7.06 -18.20
N ALA A 19 -2.39 7.95 -18.80
CA ALA A 19 -1.73 7.66 -20.06
C ALA A 19 -0.81 6.43 -19.92
N ALA A 20 -0.76 5.57 -20.95
CA ALA A 20 0.04 4.34 -20.91
C ALA A 20 1.52 4.59 -20.58
N SER A 21 2.07 5.73 -21.01
CA SER A 21 3.45 6.14 -20.66
C SER A 21 3.63 6.40 -19.16
N VAL A 22 2.64 7.00 -18.50
CA VAL A 22 2.65 7.22 -17.04
C VAL A 22 2.56 5.89 -16.31
N VAL A 23 1.66 5.00 -16.75
CA VAL A 23 1.52 3.65 -16.18
C VAL A 23 2.83 2.88 -16.28
N ALA A 24 3.48 2.88 -17.45
CA ALA A 24 4.75 2.23 -17.66
C ALA A 24 5.86 2.79 -16.75
N GLN A 25 5.95 4.12 -16.64
CA GLN A 25 6.93 4.77 -15.75
C GLN A 25 6.67 4.47 -14.28
N PHE A 26 5.40 4.43 -13.86
CA PHE A 26 5.05 4.12 -12.47
C PHE A 26 5.37 2.66 -12.13
N ARG A 27 5.04 1.71 -13.02
CA ARG A 27 5.44 0.31 -12.85
C ARG A 27 6.95 0.15 -12.77
N GLN A 28 7.70 0.84 -13.63
CA GLN A 28 9.16 0.82 -13.56
C GLN A 28 9.68 1.37 -12.23
N PHE A 29 9.10 2.45 -11.72
CA PHE A 29 9.43 2.98 -10.40
C PHE A 29 9.22 1.95 -9.27
N ILE A 30 8.12 1.17 -9.30
CA ILE A 30 7.92 0.08 -8.33
C ILE A 30 9.00 -1.01 -8.47
N LEU A 31 9.36 -1.38 -9.70
CA LEU A 31 10.41 -2.36 -9.95
C LEU A 31 11.78 -1.87 -9.49
N ASP A 32 12.08 -0.58 -9.66
CA ASP A 32 13.33 0.03 -9.20
C ASP A 32 13.39 0.06 -7.67
N LEU A 33 12.28 0.39 -6.99
CA LEU A 33 12.18 0.27 -5.54
C LEU A 33 12.42 -1.17 -5.07
N ALA A 34 11.84 -2.16 -5.75
CA ALA A 34 11.99 -3.56 -5.40
C ALA A 34 13.45 -4.03 -5.40
N GLN A 35 14.28 -3.51 -6.32
CA GLN A 35 15.70 -3.86 -6.40
C GLN A 35 16.49 -3.44 -5.15
N VAL A 36 16.02 -2.40 -4.45
CA VAL A 36 16.64 -1.89 -3.22
C VAL A 36 15.97 -2.52 -2.00
N GLU A 37 14.65 -2.39 -1.90
CA GLU A 37 13.89 -2.74 -0.68
C GLU A 37 13.76 -4.24 -0.45
N LEU A 38 13.78 -5.05 -1.52
CA LEU A 38 13.63 -6.51 -1.43
C LEU A 38 14.95 -7.26 -1.60
N GLN A 39 16.09 -6.55 -1.52
CA GLN A 39 17.40 -7.18 -1.69
C GLN A 39 17.63 -8.28 -0.64
N GLY A 40 17.83 -9.52 -1.11
CA GLY A 40 18.07 -10.67 -0.23
C GLY A 40 16.80 -11.26 0.39
N ILE A 41 15.61 -10.76 0.03
CA ILE A 41 14.33 -11.27 0.49
C ILE A 41 13.74 -12.22 -0.56
N ASN A 42 13.41 -13.43 -0.14
CA ASN A 42 12.67 -14.41 -0.92
C ASN A 42 11.16 -14.22 -0.68
N CYS A 43 10.52 -13.47 -1.57
CA CYS A 43 9.08 -13.27 -1.54
C CYS A 43 8.33 -14.50 -2.06
N GLN A 44 7.47 -15.07 -1.23
CA GLN A 44 6.69 -16.27 -1.53
C GLN A 44 5.21 -15.93 -1.63
N TYR A 45 4.59 -16.19 -2.78
CA TYR A 45 3.17 -15.91 -2.99
C TYR A 45 2.34 -17.13 -2.65
N VAL A 46 1.43 -16.98 -1.68
CA VAL A 46 0.62 -18.07 -1.13
C VAL A 46 -0.87 -17.80 -1.34
N ASP A 47 -1.68 -18.84 -1.40
CA ASP A 47 -3.14 -18.80 -1.64
C ASP A 47 -3.98 -18.77 -0.35
N TYR A 48 -3.34 -18.54 0.79
CA TYR A 48 -3.94 -18.35 2.11
C TYR A 48 -3.42 -17.05 2.74
N VAL A 49 -4.06 -16.58 3.82
CA VAL A 49 -3.57 -15.43 4.59
C VAL A 49 -2.49 -15.93 5.56
N PRO A 50 -1.19 -15.63 5.32
CA PRO A 50 -0.13 -16.08 6.21
C PRO A 50 -0.13 -15.26 7.52
N TYR A 51 0.56 -15.76 8.54
CA TYR A 51 0.83 -15.03 9.78
C TYR A 51 -0.38 -14.66 10.63
N LEU A 52 -1.55 -15.28 10.40
CA LEU A 52 -2.70 -15.11 11.28
C LEU A 52 -2.51 -15.85 12.61
N ARG A 53 -2.70 -15.14 13.72
CA ARG A 53 -2.96 -15.72 15.04
C ARG A 53 -4.37 -15.35 15.48
N GLY A 54 -5.31 -16.25 15.24
CA GLY A 54 -6.73 -15.95 15.41
C GLY A 54 -7.25 -15.11 14.23
N ASP A 55 -7.75 -13.92 14.52
CA ASP A 55 -8.32 -12.96 13.56
C ASP A 55 -7.36 -11.82 13.19
N GLN A 56 -6.14 -11.83 13.71
CA GLN A 56 -5.15 -10.75 13.52
C GLN A 56 -3.84 -11.27 12.92
N LEU A 57 -3.20 -10.41 12.11
CA LEU A 57 -1.84 -10.61 11.64
C LEU A 57 -0.85 -10.44 12.80
N CYS A 58 0.06 -11.40 12.96
CA CYS A 58 1.07 -11.39 14.01
C CYS A 58 2.41 -10.91 13.44
N LEU A 59 2.81 -9.69 13.82
CA LEU A 59 4.06 -9.07 13.36
C LEU A 59 5.29 -9.90 13.76
N GLU A 60 5.27 -10.56 14.92
CA GLU A 60 6.36 -11.43 15.37
C GLU A 60 6.59 -12.63 14.45
N ASP A 61 5.52 -13.24 13.91
CA ASP A 61 5.64 -14.37 12.99
C ASP A 61 6.20 -13.91 11.64
N ILE A 62 5.83 -12.70 11.19
CA ILE A 62 6.40 -12.08 10.00
C ILE A 62 7.89 -11.80 10.21
N HIS A 63 8.28 -11.21 11.35
CA HIS A 63 9.68 -10.98 11.69
C HIS A 63 10.49 -12.28 11.76
N ALA A 64 9.92 -13.37 12.27
CA ALA A 64 10.59 -14.66 12.36
C ALA A 64 10.96 -15.22 10.97
N ASP A 65 10.05 -15.13 9.99
CA ASP A 65 10.33 -15.50 8.60
C ASP A 65 11.28 -14.49 7.93
N PHE A 66 11.06 -13.19 8.15
CA PHE A 66 11.85 -12.12 7.52
C PHE A 66 13.32 -12.16 7.93
N ASN A 67 13.61 -12.49 9.19
CA ASN A 67 14.98 -12.69 9.69
C ASN A 67 15.70 -13.90 9.05
N GLN A 68 14.95 -14.79 8.38
CA GLN A 68 15.48 -15.89 7.58
C GLN A 68 15.52 -15.55 6.08
N GLY A 69 15.21 -14.30 5.71
CA GLY A 69 15.12 -13.83 4.34
C GLY A 69 13.86 -14.29 3.61
N ILE A 70 12.77 -14.60 4.32
CA ILE A 70 11.52 -15.09 3.73
C ILE A 70 10.39 -14.10 4.03
N LEU A 71 9.54 -13.82 3.04
CA LEU A 71 8.32 -13.03 3.23
C LEU A 71 7.18 -13.66 2.44
N LYS A 72 6.13 -14.15 3.12
CA LYS A 72 4.96 -14.72 2.47
C LYS A 72 3.88 -13.66 2.27
N ILE A 73 3.38 -13.52 1.05
CA ILE A 73 2.30 -12.59 0.72
C ILE A 73 1.12 -13.37 0.16
N CYS A 74 -0.09 -13.06 0.65
CA CYS A 74 -1.32 -13.60 0.08
C CYS A 74 -1.55 -13.08 -1.34
N ASN A 75 -1.74 -13.99 -2.29
CA ASN A 75 -2.00 -13.67 -3.70
C ASN A 75 -3.48 -13.40 -4.02
N GLN A 76 -4.37 -13.53 -3.02
CA GLN A 76 -5.79 -13.22 -3.18
C GLN A 76 -6.01 -11.71 -3.31
N PHE A 77 -7.12 -11.33 -3.96
CA PHE A 77 -7.50 -9.93 -4.19
C PHE A 77 -6.41 -9.09 -4.90
N ASN A 78 -5.65 -9.70 -5.81
CA ASN A 78 -4.48 -9.10 -6.49
C ASN A 78 -4.84 -8.51 -7.87
N ASN A 79 -5.82 -7.60 -7.92
CA ASN A 79 -6.42 -7.14 -9.18
C ASN A 79 -6.24 -5.62 -9.41
N SER A 80 -5.04 -5.08 -9.20
CA SER A 80 -4.73 -3.69 -9.59
C SER A 80 -4.65 -3.58 -11.11
N GLU A 81 -5.57 -2.86 -11.74
CA GLU A 81 -5.50 -2.56 -13.19
C GLU A 81 -4.25 -1.73 -13.53
N LEU A 82 -3.88 -0.82 -12.62
CA LEU A 82 -2.72 0.05 -12.78
C LEU A 82 -1.42 -0.75 -12.82
N LEU A 83 -1.19 -1.63 -11.85
CA LEU A 83 0.08 -2.36 -11.70
C LEU A 83 0.08 -3.67 -12.50
N GLY A 84 -1.08 -4.29 -12.70
CA GLY A 84 -1.18 -5.67 -13.14
C GLY A 84 -0.76 -6.65 -12.03
N PRO A 85 -1.09 -7.94 -12.17
CA PRO A 85 -0.98 -8.91 -11.08
C PRO A 85 0.46 -9.12 -10.60
N GLU A 86 1.45 -9.10 -11.49
CA GLU A 86 2.85 -9.33 -11.11
C GLU A 86 3.45 -8.16 -10.32
N VAL A 87 3.33 -6.94 -10.86
CA VAL A 87 3.89 -5.74 -10.20
C VAL A 87 3.13 -5.41 -8.92
N ASN A 88 1.83 -5.71 -8.85
CA ASN A 88 1.05 -5.50 -7.63
C ASN A 88 1.52 -6.43 -6.49
N MET A 89 1.90 -7.68 -6.78
CA MET A 89 2.50 -8.54 -5.74
C MET A 89 3.85 -8.03 -5.27
N ILE A 90 4.68 -7.52 -6.18
CA ILE A 90 5.96 -6.88 -5.83
C ILE A 90 5.70 -5.66 -4.93
N PHE A 91 4.72 -4.82 -5.28
CA PHE A 91 4.36 -3.67 -4.47
C PHE A 91 3.88 -4.07 -3.07
N ARG A 92 3.09 -5.15 -2.94
CA ARG A 92 2.71 -5.71 -1.65
C ARG A 92 3.91 -6.18 -0.83
N CYS A 93 4.91 -6.81 -1.45
CA CYS A 93 6.14 -7.14 -0.73
C CYS A 93 6.85 -5.90 -0.20
N ILE A 94 6.99 -4.86 -1.03
CA ILE A 94 7.59 -3.59 -0.61
C ILE A 94 6.80 -3.01 0.58
N HIS A 95 5.47 -3.01 0.50
CA HIS A 95 4.59 -2.55 1.58
C HIS A 95 4.87 -3.27 2.91
N GLU A 96 4.84 -4.60 2.90
CA GLU A 96 5.09 -5.40 4.11
C GLU A 96 6.50 -5.20 4.68
N VAL A 97 7.51 -5.06 3.81
CA VAL A 97 8.88 -4.77 4.28
C VAL A 97 8.94 -3.47 5.05
N HIS A 98 8.18 -2.45 4.65
CA HIS A 98 8.15 -1.17 5.36
C HIS A 98 7.44 -1.24 6.71
N HIS A 99 6.41 -2.11 6.88
CA HIS A 99 5.89 -2.41 8.20
C HIS A 99 6.98 -2.93 9.14
N LEU A 100 7.83 -3.84 8.64
CA LEU A 100 8.92 -4.45 9.41
C LEU A 100 10.06 -3.48 9.69
N GLN A 101 10.47 -2.68 8.71
CA GLN A 101 11.54 -1.68 8.87
C GLN A 101 11.16 -0.58 9.87
N LEU A 102 9.90 -0.14 9.84
CA LEU A 102 9.37 0.87 10.75
C LEU A 102 8.93 0.28 12.10
N ASN A 103 8.85 -1.05 12.21
CA ASN A 103 8.33 -1.78 13.37
C ASN A 103 6.93 -1.30 13.77
N VAL A 104 6.02 -1.27 12.79
CA VAL A 104 4.63 -0.83 12.95
C VAL A 104 3.65 -1.95 12.56
N GLY A 105 2.54 -2.05 13.29
CA GLY A 105 1.51 -3.07 13.03
C GLY A 105 0.61 -2.74 11.82
N PHE A 106 -0.40 -3.58 11.59
CA PHE A 106 -1.38 -3.47 10.49
C PHE A 106 -2.63 -2.66 10.86
N GLY A 107 -2.59 -1.96 11.99
CA GLY A 107 -3.62 -1.01 12.37
C GLY A 107 -3.48 0.30 11.60
N LEU A 108 -4.47 1.18 11.73
CA LEU A 108 -4.52 2.47 11.03
C LEU A 108 -3.20 3.25 11.11
N GLU A 109 -2.64 3.41 12.30
CA GLU A 109 -1.40 4.17 12.51
C GLU A 109 -0.21 3.58 11.74
N GLY A 110 -0.13 2.25 11.67
CA GLY A 110 0.95 1.58 10.95
C GLY A 110 0.78 1.65 9.44
N GLU A 111 -0.43 1.46 8.92
CA GLU A 111 -0.75 1.68 7.50
C GLU A 111 -0.42 3.11 7.07
N PHE A 112 -0.68 4.10 7.92
CA PHE A 112 -0.28 5.49 7.68
C PHE A 112 1.23 5.68 7.69
N ALA A 113 1.94 5.13 8.68
CA ALA A 113 3.38 5.24 8.76
C ALA A 113 4.05 4.61 7.53
N THR A 114 3.62 3.42 7.14
CA THR A 114 4.09 2.69 5.96
C THR A 114 3.83 3.48 4.69
N ALA A 115 2.58 3.91 4.45
CA ALA A 115 2.23 4.66 3.25
C ALA A 115 2.98 6.00 3.17
N ALA A 116 3.07 6.75 4.26
CA ALA A 116 3.80 8.02 4.30
C ALA A 116 5.28 7.82 3.97
N HIS A 117 5.89 6.74 4.49
CA HIS A 117 7.28 6.42 4.20
C HIS A 117 7.48 6.08 2.72
N ILE A 118 6.69 5.16 2.15
CA ILE A 118 6.81 4.78 0.73
C ILE A 118 6.58 5.99 -0.20
N ILE A 119 5.59 6.84 0.10
CA ILE A 119 5.31 8.08 -0.64
C ILE A 119 6.50 9.05 -0.59
N SER A 120 7.29 9.02 0.48
CA SER A 120 8.47 9.88 0.63
C SER A 120 9.65 9.47 -0.25
N LEU A 121 9.65 8.24 -0.80
CA LEU A 121 10.72 7.70 -1.66
C LEU A 121 10.72 8.27 -3.09
N THR A 122 9.81 9.19 -3.39
CA THR A 122 9.75 9.89 -4.68
C THR A 122 9.53 11.37 -4.46
N ASP A 123 9.97 12.20 -5.41
CA ASP A 123 9.60 13.61 -5.47
C ASP A 123 8.52 13.89 -6.52
N ASN A 124 8.13 12.87 -7.30
CA ASN A 124 7.10 13.00 -8.32
C ASN A 124 5.70 13.05 -7.68
N LEU A 125 5.05 14.22 -7.69
CA LEU A 125 3.73 14.44 -7.11
C LEU A 125 2.67 13.46 -7.65
N LEU A 126 2.68 13.17 -8.95
CA LEU A 126 1.73 12.22 -9.54
C LEU A 126 1.92 10.82 -8.95
N PHE A 127 3.17 10.39 -8.76
CA PHE A 127 3.45 9.09 -8.15
C PHE A 127 3.05 9.07 -6.67
N LYS A 128 3.23 10.18 -5.94
CA LYS A 128 2.73 10.30 -4.57
C LYS A 128 1.21 10.14 -4.50
N GLN A 129 0.47 10.77 -5.41
CA GLN A 129 -0.98 10.66 -5.49
C GLN A 129 -1.42 9.23 -5.82
N ILE A 130 -0.74 8.58 -6.77
CA ILE A 130 -1.01 7.19 -7.14
C ILE A 130 -0.74 6.25 -5.96
N LEU A 131 0.44 6.35 -5.32
CA LEU A 131 0.80 5.55 -4.14
C LEU A 131 -0.20 5.73 -3.01
N PHE A 132 -0.65 6.96 -2.77
CA PHE A 132 -1.69 7.24 -1.77
C PHE A 132 -3.00 6.51 -2.08
N SER A 133 -3.43 6.52 -3.35
CA SER A 133 -4.63 5.79 -3.77
C SER A 133 -4.48 4.28 -3.62
N GLU A 134 -3.33 3.74 -4.04
CA GLU A 134 -3.02 2.30 -4.01
C GLU A 134 -2.78 1.77 -2.58
N THR A 135 -2.60 2.65 -1.58
CA THR A 135 -2.42 2.28 -0.16
C THR A 135 -3.59 2.80 0.68
N LEU A 136 -3.48 4.02 1.18
CA LEU A 136 -4.42 4.63 2.13
C LEU A 136 -5.84 4.80 1.58
N GLY A 137 -6.01 5.01 0.28
CA GLY A 137 -7.33 5.10 -0.34
C GLY A 137 -8.16 3.82 -0.09
N GLN A 138 -7.56 2.65 -0.32
CA GLN A 138 -8.22 1.35 -0.15
C GLN A 138 -8.35 0.97 1.33
N VAL A 139 -7.30 1.21 2.12
CA VAL A 139 -7.32 0.97 3.56
C VAL A 139 -8.40 1.80 4.25
N ALA A 140 -8.59 3.07 3.86
CA ALA A 140 -9.65 3.92 4.39
C ALA A 140 -11.04 3.32 4.14
N VAL A 141 -11.29 2.77 2.93
CA VAL A 141 -12.55 2.08 2.63
C VAL A 141 -12.71 0.84 3.51
N CYS A 142 -11.68 -0.01 3.61
CA CYS A 142 -11.74 -1.21 4.44
C CYS A 142 -12.04 -0.91 5.92
N LEU A 143 -11.43 0.13 6.46
CA LEU A 143 -11.62 0.49 7.87
C LEU A 143 -12.96 1.19 8.15
N CYS A 144 -13.50 1.93 7.18
CA CYS A 144 -14.79 2.59 7.33
C CYS A 144 -15.99 1.66 7.02
N GLU A 145 -15.87 0.81 5.99
CA GLU A 145 -16.96 -0.03 5.47
C GLU A 145 -16.83 -1.51 5.89
N GLY A 146 -15.72 -1.88 6.55
CA GLY A 146 -15.44 -3.24 7.01
C GLY A 146 -14.95 -4.22 5.94
N ASN A 147 -14.89 -3.79 4.67
CA ASN A 147 -14.42 -4.59 3.54
C ASN A 147 -13.63 -3.74 2.55
N PHE A 148 -12.62 -4.33 1.90
CA PHE A 148 -11.94 -3.69 0.79
C PHE A 148 -12.91 -3.40 -0.37
N PRO A 149 -12.64 -2.36 -1.19
CA PRO A 149 -13.46 -2.08 -2.36
C PRO A 149 -13.41 -3.25 -3.34
N GLU A 150 -14.56 -3.61 -3.95
CA GLU A 150 -14.64 -4.67 -4.96
C GLU A 150 -13.73 -4.43 -6.17
N HIS A 151 -13.51 -3.17 -6.50
CA HIS A 151 -12.64 -2.71 -7.58
C HIS A 151 -11.56 -1.77 -7.05
N GLN A 152 -10.31 -2.16 -7.26
CA GLN A 152 -9.15 -1.31 -7.00
C GLN A 152 -9.03 -0.27 -8.13
N LYS A 153 -9.00 1.01 -7.77
CA LYS A 153 -9.00 2.14 -8.70
C LYS A 153 -8.00 3.20 -8.25
N VAL A 154 -7.58 4.01 -9.22
CA VAL A 154 -6.66 5.12 -8.99
C VAL A 154 -7.44 6.41 -8.93
N ILE A 155 -7.26 7.17 -7.85
CA ILE A 155 -7.82 8.51 -7.69
C ILE A 155 -6.70 9.47 -7.34
N LEU A 156 -6.69 10.61 -8.01
CA LEU A 156 -5.70 11.65 -7.77
C LEU A 156 -6.22 12.62 -6.71
N TYR A 157 -5.85 12.35 -5.46
CA TYR A 157 -6.19 13.22 -4.33
C TYR A 157 -5.52 14.59 -4.46
N PRO A 158 -6.13 15.67 -3.93
CA PRO A 158 -5.54 16.99 -3.97
C PRO A 158 -4.13 17.05 -3.36
N PRO A 159 -3.18 17.83 -3.91
CA PRO A 159 -1.80 17.87 -3.43
C PRO A 159 -1.66 18.20 -1.93
N GLU A 160 -2.55 19.03 -1.38
CA GLU A 160 -2.59 19.38 0.04
C GLU A 160 -2.84 18.17 0.95
N VAL A 161 -3.58 17.17 0.48
CA VAL A 161 -3.80 15.91 1.20
C VAL A 161 -2.51 15.12 1.24
N ILE A 162 -1.82 15.02 0.10
CA ILE A 162 -0.55 14.31 -0.05
C ILE A 162 0.54 14.96 0.82
N TYR A 163 0.68 16.29 0.76
CA TYR A 163 1.65 17.02 1.58
C TYR A 163 1.31 16.99 3.08
N GLY A 164 0.03 16.78 3.43
CA GLY A 164 -0.41 16.63 4.81
C GLY A 164 0.18 15.39 5.50
N LEU A 165 0.45 14.31 4.76
CA LEU A 165 1.04 13.09 5.31
C LEU A 165 2.43 13.31 5.92
N ASN A 166 3.25 14.15 5.26
CA ASN A 166 4.62 14.41 5.68
C ASN A 166 4.72 15.31 6.93
N LYS A 167 3.59 15.86 7.40
CA LYS A 167 3.56 16.79 8.55
C LYS A 167 3.04 16.16 9.84
N GLY A 168 2.91 14.83 9.87
CA GLY A 168 2.25 14.11 10.95
C GLY A 168 0.74 14.21 10.77
N TRP A 169 0.18 13.30 9.98
CA TRP A 169 -1.27 13.22 9.85
C TRP A 169 -1.87 12.84 11.20
N GLN A 170 -2.73 13.72 11.72
CA GLN A 170 -3.58 13.40 12.86
C GLN A 170 -4.97 13.12 12.30
N PRO A 171 -5.52 11.92 12.46
CA PRO A 171 -6.91 11.68 12.12
C PRO A 171 -7.75 12.68 12.94
N LEU A 172 -8.41 13.61 12.26
CA LEU A 172 -9.48 14.38 12.89
C LEU A 172 -10.61 13.40 13.15
N ILE A 173 -10.75 12.97 14.41
CA ILE A 173 -11.87 12.18 14.92
C ILE A 173 -13.16 13.00 14.79
#